data_AF-A0A3E0QRW4-F1
#
_entry.id   AF-A0A3E0QRW4-F1
#
_cell.length_a   1.000
_cell.length_b   1.000
_cell.length_c   1.000
_cell.angle_alpha   90.00
_cell.angle_beta   90.00
_cell.angle_gamma   90.00
#
_symmetry.space_group_name_H-M   'P 1'
#
loop_
_entity.id
_entity.type
_entity.pdbx_description
1 polymer ?
#
loop_
_entity_poly.entity_id
_entity_poly.type
_entity_poly.pdbx_seq_one_letter_code
_entity_poly.pdbx_strand_id
1 'polypeptide(L)'
;MAIVSLRAGATISAGDSVWVSSVGLAYPSTALFEDQATIAGVAIDGGAVGDLIRINNDAIYDSTASYTPGELLYVDVSPSGAYRNYVEVASGLALTSYAGLYITEVGRAVTTNKINVEVGRPTFLVNPTSIFLLESSSDPLLDAILQEDGTTIKTESAL
;
A
#
# COMPACT_ATOMS: atom_id res chain seq x y z
N MET A 1 -20.68 9.23 13.07
CA MET A 1 -19.92 10.32 12.44
C MET A 1 -19.03 11.00 13.45
N ALA A 2 -17.78 10.54 13.53
CA ALA A 2 -16.72 11.27 14.20
C ALA A 2 -15.92 12.04 13.14
N ILE A 3 -15.73 13.34 13.36
CA ILE A 3 -14.83 14.18 12.56
C ILE A 3 -13.72 14.61 13.49
N VAL A 4 -12.48 14.37 13.07
CA VAL A 4 -11.30 14.74 13.84
C VAL A 4 -10.57 15.84 13.08
N SER A 5 -10.13 16.88 13.80
CA SER A 5 -9.33 17.95 13.21
C SER A 5 -7.87 17.76 13.59
N LEU A 6 -6.98 17.72 12.60
CA LEU A 6 -5.54 17.53 12.77
C LEU A 6 -4.76 18.56 11.96
N ARG A 7 -3.54 18.88 12.39
CA ARG A 7 -2.64 19.70 11.57
C ARG A 7 -2.01 18.85 10.48
N ALA A 8 -2.02 19.36 9.26
CA ALA A 8 -1.34 18.74 8.13
C ALA A 8 0.18 18.84 8.29
N GLY A 9 0.88 17.71 8.20
CA GLY A 9 2.34 17.63 8.17
C GLY A 9 2.93 17.62 6.75
N ALA A 10 2.08 17.42 5.73
CA ALA A 10 2.36 17.52 4.30
C ALA A 10 1.15 18.16 3.60
N THR A 11 1.28 18.51 2.32
CA THR A 11 0.11 18.87 1.51
C THR A 11 -0.83 17.67 1.41
N ILE A 12 -2.11 17.88 1.73
CA ILE A 12 -3.18 16.88 1.69
C ILE A 12 -4.31 17.44 0.82
N SER A 13 -4.86 16.61 -0.05
CA SER A 13 -6.03 16.93 -0.86
C SER A 13 -7.30 16.42 -0.19
N ALA A 14 -8.43 17.09 -0.46
CA ALA A 14 -9.72 16.56 -0.07
C ALA A 14 -9.94 15.20 -0.76
N GLY A 15 -10.32 14.19 0.03
CA GLY A 15 -10.54 12.83 -0.44
C GLY A 15 -9.33 11.92 -0.27
N ASP A 16 -8.17 12.42 0.13
CA ASP A 16 -7.01 11.58 0.42
C ASP A 16 -7.25 10.73 1.69
N SER A 17 -6.80 9.49 1.70
CA SER A 17 -6.64 8.73 2.94
C SER A 17 -5.44 9.23 3.73
N VAL A 18 -5.60 9.35 5.05
CA VAL A 18 -4.67 10.03 5.93
C VAL A 18 -4.23 9.10 7.05
N TRP A 19 -2.94 9.08 7.37
CA TRP A 19 -2.40 8.49 8.59
C TRP A 19 -1.90 9.61 9.53
N VAL A 20 -1.69 9.25 10.80
CA VAL A 20 -1.27 10.20 11.84
C VAL A 20 0.09 9.80 12.34
N SER A 21 1.04 10.73 12.24
CA SER A 21 2.40 10.50 12.73
C SER A 21 2.45 10.47 14.27
N SER A 22 3.55 9.97 14.81
CA SER A 22 3.79 9.92 16.26
C SER A 22 3.78 11.29 16.95
N VAL A 23 3.97 12.38 16.20
CA VAL A 23 3.88 13.77 16.70
C VAL A 23 2.47 14.38 16.54
N GLY A 24 1.49 13.59 16.09
CA GLY A 24 0.10 14.02 15.95
C GLY A 24 -0.19 14.86 14.70
N LEU A 25 0.64 14.75 13.65
CA LEU A 25 0.42 15.43 12.38
C LEU A 25 -0.16 14.47 11.34
N ALA A 26 -1.07 14.98 10.51
CA ALA A 26 -1.70 14.25 9.43
C ALA A 26 -0.81 14.21 8.18
N TYR A 27 -0.70 13.05 7.54
CA TYR A 27 0.03 12.84 6.29
C TYR A 27 -0.78 11.96 5.34
N PRO A 28 -0.62 12.09 4.01
CA PRO A 28 -1.18 11.14 3.06
C PRO A 28 -0.67 9.72 3.34
N SER A 29 -1.57 8.73 3.33
CA SER A 29 -1.23 7.32 3.60
C SER A 29 -0.56 6.63 2.42
N THR A 30 0.11 5.51 2.68
CA THR A 30 0.62 4.62 1.64
C THR A 30 0.63 3.19 2.13
N ALA A 31 0.42 2.25 1.22
CA ALA A 31 0.46 0.82 1.50
C ALA A 31 1.89 0.26 1.74
N LEU A 32 2.95 1.08 1.64
CA LEU A 32 4.33 0.60 1.71
C LEU A 32 4.82 0.27 3.12
N PHE A 33 4.34 0.99 4.12
CA PHE A 33 4.84 0.89 5.50
C PHE A 33 3.67 0.71 6.46
N GLU A 34 3.83 -0.13 7.48
CA GLU A 34 2.76 -0.47 8.43
C GLU A 34 2.14 0.78 9.08
N ASP A 35 3.00 1.67 9.59
CA ASP A 35 2.56 2.92 10.24
C ASP A 35 1.78 3.82 9.28
N GLN A 36 2.21 3.89 8.02
CA GLN A 36 1.60 4.76 7.01
C GLN A 36 0.35 4.15 6.37
N ALA A 37 0.22 2.82 6.45
CA ALA A 37 -0.96 2.06 6.05
C ALA A 37 -2.00 1.99 7.18
N THR A 38 -1.62 2.36 8.41
CA THR A 38 -2.55 2.53 9.53
C THR A 38 -3.24 3.89 9.41
N ILE A 39 -4.33 3.93 8.65
CA ILE A 39 -5.04 5.17 8.35
C ILE A 39 -5.95 5.59 9.52
N ALA A 40 -6.09 6.90 9.70
CA ALA A 40 -7.05 7.50 10.62
C ALA A 40 -8.40 7.83 9.95
N GLY A 41 -8.43 7.93 8.62
CA GLY A 41 -9.66 8.20 7.85
C GLY A 41 -9.37 8.87 6.51
N VAL A 42 -10.41 9.49 5.94
CA VAL A 42 -10.38 10.23 4.69
C VAL A 42 -10.50 11.74 4.95
N ALA A 43 -9.64 12.54 4.31
CA ALA A 43 -9.66 13.99 4.42
C ALA A 43 -10.94 14.58 3.82
N ILE A 44 -11.66 15.39 4.60
CA ILE A 44 -12.85 16.11 4.15
C ILE A 44 -12.44 17.35 3.35
N ASP A 45 -11.39 18.03 3.80
CA ASP A 45 -10.78 19.19 3.16
C ASP A 45 -9.28 18.97 2.96
N GLY A 46 -8.74 19.71 2.00
CA GLY A 46 -7.30 19.75 1.75
C GLY A 46 -6.65 20.95 2.44
N GLY A 47 -5.34 20.87 2.61
CA GLY A 47 -4.53 21.91 3.25
C GLY A 47 -3.05 21.73 2.96
N ALA A 48 -2.28 22.80 3.13
CA ALA A 48 -0.84 22.78 3.11
C ALA A 48 -0.27 22.44 4.50
N VAL A 49 1.06 22.32 4.60
CA VAL A 49 1.74 22.07 5.88
C VAL A 49 1.38 23.12 6.92
N GLY A 50 0.90 22.67 8.07
CA GLY A 50 0.52 23.50 9.21
C GLY A 50 -0.97 23.85 9.27
N ASP A 51 -1.70 23.69 8.16
CA ASP A 51 -3.14 23.93 8.09
C ASP A 51 -3.91 22.92 8.95
N LEU A 52 -5.05 23.35 9.49
CA LEU A 52 -5.95 22.46 10.19
C LEU A 52 -6.90 21.81 9.18
N ILE A 53 -6.83 20.49 9.05
CA ILE A 53 -7.70 19.71 8.18
C ILE A 53 -8.67 18.85 8.99
N ARG A 54 -9.81 18.51 8.40
CA ARG A 54 -10.81 17.61 8.98
C ARG A 54 -10.76 16.24 8.32
N ILE A 55 -10.87 15.20 9.13
CA ILE A 55 -10.82 13.79 8.70
C ILE A 55 -12.09 13.09 9.13
N ASN A 56 -12.67 12.33 8.22
CA ASN A 56 -13.80 11.43 8.44
C ASN A 56 -13.29 9.99 8.59
N ASN A 57 -13.62 9.32 9.69
CA ASN A 57 -13.20 7.94 9.96
C ASN A 57 -14.35 6.92 9.96
N ASP A 58 -15.60 7.38 10.05
CA ASP A 58 -16.79 6.55 10.29
C ASP A 58 -18.06 7.34 9.88
N ALA A 59 -18.15 7.61 8.58
CA ALA A 59 -19.32 8.17 7.91
C ALA A 59 -19.21 8.09 6.39
N ILE A 60 -20.28 8.45 5.69
CA ILE A 60 -20.30 8.61 4.24
C ILE A 60 -19.49 9.85 3.84
N TYR A 61 -18.49 9.64 2.98
CA TYR A 61 -17.75 10.70 2.29
C TYR A 61 -18.29 10.89 0.87
N ASP A 62 -18.58 12.14 0.52
CA ASP A 62 -18.93 12.54 -0.85
C ASP A 62 -17.65 12.83 -1.63
N SER A 63 -17.29 11.92 -2.53
CA SER A 63 -16.07 12.00 -3.34
C SER A 63 -16.34 12.67 -4.70
N THR A 64 -15.32 13.33 -5.23
CA THR A 64 -15.30 13.86 -6.60
C THR A 64 -14.85 12.79 -7.61
N ALA A 65 -14.26 11.70 -7.15
CA ALA A 65 -13.91 10.55 -7.97
C ALA A 65 -15.13 9.65 -8.25
N SER A 66 -15.01 8.80 -9.27
CA SER A 66 -16.03 7.84 -9.65
C SER A 66 -15.64 6.42 -9.23
N TYR A 67 -16.56 5.71 -8.59
CA TYR A 67 -16.37 4.33 -8.12
C TYR A 67 -17.47 3.41 -8.65
N THR A 68 -17.20 2.10 -8.62
CA THR A 68 -18.24 1.09 -8.85
C THR A 68 -18.98 0.85 -7.54
N PRO A 69 -20.32 1.03 -7.48
CA PRO A 69 -21.08 0.72 -6.27
C PRO A 69 -20.87 -0.73 -5.80
N GLY A 70 -20.65 -0.90 -4.51
CA GLY A 70 -20.38 -2.18 -3.86
C GLY A 70 -18.91 -2.56 -3.76
N GLU A 71 -18.00 -1.89 -4.48
CA GLU A 71 -16.57 -2.20 -4.41
C GLU A 71 -15.93 -1.75 -3.09
N LEU A 72 -15.00 -2.59 -2.60
CA LEU A 72 -14.11 -2.25 -1.50
C LEU A 72 -12.91 -1.48 -2.01
N LEU A 73 -12.51 -0.46 -1.26
CA LEU A 73 -11.39 0.42 -1.57
C LEU A 73 -10.27 0.20 -0.54
N TYR A 74 -9.05 0.15 -1.04
CA TYR A 74 -7.84 -0.14 -0.28
C TYR A 74 -6.80 0.94 -0.52
N VAL A 75 -6.01 1.26 0.52
CA VAL A 75 -4.90 2.20 0.41
C VAL A 75 -3.96 1.77 -0.71
N ASP A 76 -3.55 2.74 -1.54
CA ASP A 76 -2.64 2.52 -2.66
C ASP A 76 -1.21 2.93 -2.30
N VAL A 77 -0.26 2.56 -3.15
CA VAL A 77 1.15 2.91 -3.03
C VAL A 77 1.41 4.32 -3.55
N SER A 78 0.84 4.64 -4.71
CA SER A 78 1.13 5.87 -5.43
C SER A 78 -0.05 6.33 -6.32
N PRO A 79 -0.45 7.61 -6.25
CA PRO A 79 0.09 8.65 -5.37
C PRO A 79 -0.28 8.40 -3.90
N SER A 80 0.53 8.90 -2.96
CA SER A 80 0.19 8.80 -1.53
C SER A 80 -1.14 9.51 -1.24
N GLY A 81 -1.94 8.92 -0.35
CA GLY A 81 -3.31 9.34 -0.07
C GLY A 81 -4.35 8.74 -1.01
N ALA A 82 -3.95 8.09 -2.11
CA ALA A 82 -4.90 7.40 -2.97
C ALA A 82 -5.35 6.05 -2.37
N TYR A 83 -6.54 5.64 -2.81
CA TYR A 83 -7.07 4.31 -2.57
C TYR A 83 -7.85 3.83 -3.80
N ARG A 84 -7.80 2.52 -4.04
CA ARG A 84 -8.32 1.88 -5.25
C ARG A 84 -8.94 0.53 -4.94
N ASN A 85 -9.58 -0.10 -5.91
CA ASN A 85 -10.06 -1.46 -5.73
C ASN A 85 -8.88 -2.45 -5.56
N TYR A 86 -9.18 -3.63 -5.03
CA TYR A 86 -8.16 -4.65 -4.76
C TYR A 86 -7.37 -5.06 -6.02
N VAL A 87 -8.03 -5.16 -7.17
CA VAL A 87 -7.39 -5.62 -8.41
C VAL A 87 -6.32 -4.63 -8.86
N GLU A 88 -6.59 -3.33 -8.78
CA GLU A 88 -5.62 -2.29 -9.09
C GLU A 88 -4.43 -2.33 -8.12
N VAL A 89 -4.68 -2.36 -6.81
CA VAL A 89 -3.61 -2.40 -5.79
C VAL A 89 -2.75 -3.67 -5.93
N ALA A 90 -3.38 -4.83 -6.11
CA ALA A 90 -2.67 -6.11 -6.26
C ALA A 90 -1.88 -6.19 -7.57
N SER A 91 -2.41 -5.63 -8.67
CA SER A 91 -1.67 -5.56 -9.93
C SER A 91 -0.44 -4.64 -9.82
N GLY A 92 -0.54 -3.57 -9.02
CA GLY A 92 0.58 -2.70 -8.69
C GLY A 92 1.70 -3.45 -7.97
N LEU A 93 1.37 -4.34 -7.03
CA LEU A 93 2.36 -5.14 -6.30
C LEU A 93 3.24 -5.96 -7.23
N ALA A 94 2.64 -6.69 -8.17
CA ALA A 94 3.35 -7.59 -9.09
C ALA A 94 4.32 -6.86 -10.04
N LEU A 95 4.13 -5.56 -10.24
CA LEU A 95 4.94 -4.70 -11.10
C LEU A 95 6.05 -3.95 -10.34
N THR A 96 6.16 -4.18 -9.03
CA THR A 96 7.12 -3.48 -8.17
C THR A 96 8.18 -4.43 -7.62
N SER A 97 9.34 -3.88 -7.24
CA SER A 97 10.38 -4.60 -6.50
C SER A 97 10.09 -4.73 -5.01
N TYR A 98 8.92 -4.27 -4.54
CA TYR A 98 8.58 -4.34 -3.13
C TYR A 98 8.38 -5.79 -2.70
N ALA A 99 8.88 -6.13 -1.51
CA ALA A 99 8.74 -7.44 -0.89
C ALA A 99 7.27 -7.80 -0.57
N GLY A 100 6.41 -6.78 -0.51
CA GLY A 100 5.00 -6.88 -0.16
C GLY A 100 4.39 -5.49 0.01
N LEU A 101 3.10 -5.46 0.33
CA LEU A 101 2.35 -4.24 0.64
C LEU A 101 1.36 -4.50 1.77
N TYR A 102 0.99 -3.46 2.50
CA TYR A 102 -0.05 -3.51 3.51
C TYR A 102 -1.41 -3.23 2.87
N ILE A 103 -2.28 -4.22 2.90
CA ILE A 103 -3.67 -4.09 2.48
C ILE A 103 -4.46 -3.53 3.66
N THR A 104 -4.91 -2.29 3.52
CA THR A 104 -5.79 -1.61 4.47
C THR A 104 -7.06 -1.19 3.76
N GLU A 105 -8.21 -1.67 4.23
CA GLU A 105 -9.52 -1.23 3.76
C GLU A 105 -9.78 0.22 4.21
N VAL A 106 -10.17 1.08 3.28
CA VAL A 106 -10.64 2.44 3.55
C VAL A 106 -12.15 2.44 3.74
N GLY A 107 -12.86 1.58 3.02
CA GLY A 107 -14.30 1.39 3.10
C GLY A 107 -14.89 0.90 1.79
N ARG A 108 -16.20 1.13 1.63
CA ARG A 108 -16.97 0.63 0.49
C ARG A 108 -17.64 1.75 -0.30
N ALA A 109 -17.55 1.71 -1.62
CA ALA A 109 -18.36 2.58 -2.48
C ALA A 109 -19.84 2.24 -2.35
N VAL A 110 -20.66 3.17 -1.90
CA VAL A 110 -22.13 3.00 -1.75
C VAL A 110 -22.85 3.42 -3.03
N THR A 111 -22.34 4.47 -3.67
CA THR A 111 -22.80 4.96 -4.97
C THR A 111 -21.57 5.23 -5.84
N THR A 112 -21.79 5.77 -7.03
CA THR A 112 -20.69 6.15 -7.91
C THR A 112 -19.78 7.25 -7.35
N ASN A 113 -20.23 8.00 -6.34
CA ASN A 113 -19.51 9.15 -5.79
C ASN A 113 -19.58 9.23 -4.26
N LYS A 114 -20.00 8.15 -3.60
CA LYS A 114 -20.10 8.08 -2.14
C LYS A 114 -19.37 6.87 -1.63
N ILE A 115 -18.57 7.06 -0.60
CA ILE A 115 -17.85 6.00 0.09
C ILE A 115 -18.37 5.93 1.52
N ASN A 116 -18.79 4.76 1.97
CA ASN A 116 -18.94 4.49 3.38
C ASN A 116 -17.55 4.21 3.94
N VAL A 117 -16.99 5.18 4.67
CA VAL A 117 -15.63 5.06 5.23
C VAL A 117 -15.69 4.12 6.44
N GLU A 118 -14.99 3.01 6.33
CA GLU A 118 -14.90 1.94 7.33
C GLU A 118 -13.45 1.47 7.37
N VAL A 119 -12.63 2.16 8.17
CA VAL A 119 -11.20 1.91 8.20
C VAL A 119 -10.88 0.54 8.81
N GLY A 120 -10.20 -0.30 8.05
CA GLY A 120 -9.70 -1.60 8.47
C GLY A 120 -8.31 -1.54 9.12
N ARG A 121 -7.85 -2.71 9.58
CA ARG A 121 -6.47 -2.88 10.07
C ARG A 121 -5.56 -3.26 8.89
N PRO A 122 -4.32 -2.75 8.84
CA PRO A 122 -3.37 -3.15 7.81
C PRO A 122 -3.03 -4.63 7.94
N THR A 123 -3.01 -5.33 6.80
CA THR A 123 -2.54 -6.72 6.70
C THR A 123 -1.43 -6.81 5.67
N PHE A 124 -0.27 -7.35 6.04
CA PHE A 124 0.83 -7.50 5.11
C PHE A 124 0.55 -8.60 4.09
N LEU A 125 0.60 -8.25 2.81
CA LEU A 125 0.52 -9.13 1.66
C LEU A 125 1.91 -9.27 1.05
N VAL A 126 2.43 -10.50 1.04
CA VAL A 126 3.72 -10.82 0.45
C VAL A 126 3.60 -10.79 -1.07
N ASN A 127 4.61 -10.22 -1.74
CA ASN A 127 4.71 -10.29 -3.19
C ASN A 127 5.26 -11.66 -3.61
N PRO A 128 4.49 -12.49 -4.35
CA PRO A 128 4.96 -13.80 -4.76
C PRO A 128 6.08 -13.72 -5.82
N THR A 129 6.23 -12.60 -6.53
CA THR A 129 7.28 -12.41 -7.54
C THR A 129 8.55 -11.77 -6.98
N SER A 130 8.52 -11.24 -5.76
CA SER A 130 9.68 -10.65 -5.10
C SER A 130 10.56 -11.68 -4.38
N ILE A 131 10.31 -12.98 -4.55
CA ILE A 131 11.30 -14.02 -4.23
C ILE A 131 12.49 -13.82 -5.18
N PHE A 132 13.37 -12.91 -4.80
CA PHE A 132 14.75 -12.92 -5.26
C PHE A 132 15.51 -13.85 -4.30
N LEU A 133 16.11 -14.89 -4.87
CA LEU A 133 17.03 -15.77 -4.17
C LEU A 133 18.07 -14.91 -3.45
N LEU A 134 18.12 -15.02 -2.12
CA LEU A 134 19.20 -14.52 -1.29
C LEU A 134 20.46 -15.36 -1.57
N GLU A 135 21.09 -15.13 -2.72
CA GLU A 135 22.49 -15.44 -2.93
C GLU A 135 23.19 -14.15 -3.37
N SER A 136 23.50 -13.31 -2.38
CA SER A 136 24.44 -12.20 -2.55
C SER A 136 25.88 -12.73 -2.61
N SER A 137 26.16 -13.68 -3.50
CA SER A 137 27.51 -13.92 -4.01
C SER A 137 27.56 -13.39 -5.43
N SER A 138 28.29 -12.30 -5.59
CA SER A 138 28.63 -11.73 -6.89
C SER A 138 29.49 -12.72 -7.67
N ASP A 139 28.85 -13.61 -8.43
CA ASP A 139 29.38 -14.15 -9.67
C ASP A 139 28.23 -14.82 -10.45
N PRO A 140 27.92 -14.40 -11.69
CA PRO A 140 27.02 -15.15 -12.55
C PRO A 140 27.78 -16.35 -13.13
N LEU A 141 28.12 -17.31 -12.29
CA LEU A 141 28.42 -18.66 -12.74
C LEU A 141 27.11 -19.43 -12.71
N LEU A 142 26.41 -19.35 -13.84
CA LEU A 142 25.45 -20.36 -14.25
C LEU A 142 26.23 -21.66 -14.48
N ASP A 143 26.73 -22.29 -13.42
CA ASP A 143 27.51 -23.52 -13.49
C ASP A 143 26.76 -24.64 -12.79
N ALA A 144 26.06 -25.39 -13.64
CA ALA A 144 25.38 -26.64 -13.39
C ALA A 144 24.34 -26.66 -12.25
N ILE A 145 23.07 -26.82 -12.66
CA ILE A 145 22.21 -27.79 -11.99
C ILE A 145 22.96 -29.13 -12.04
N LEU A 146 23.78 -29.38 -11.04
CA LEU A 146 24.32 -30.70 -10.73
C LEU A 146 23.15 -31.50 -10.20
N GLN A 147 22.43 -32.14 -11.13
CA GLN A 147 21.60 -33.27 -10.81
C GLN A 147 22.56 -34.42 -10.46
N GLU A 148 23.07 -34.38 -9.23
CA GLU A 148 23.99 -35.36 -8.65
C GLU A 148 23.18 -36.59 -8.21
N ASP A 149 23.01 -37.52 -9.15
CA ASP A 149 23.00 -38.94 -8.84
C ASP A 149 24.40 -39.25 -8.30
N GLY A 150 24.53 -39.40 -6.98
CA GLY A 150 25.80 -39.48 -6.24
C GLY A 150 26.67 -40.71 -6.52
N THR A 151 26.90 -41.05 -7.78
CA THR A 151 27.69 -42.22 -8.17
C THR A 151 28.98 -41.89 -8.91
N THR A 152 29.19 -40.72 -9.51
CA THR A 152 30.54 -40.29 -9.95
C THR A 152 30.65 -38.79 -10.26
N ILE A 153 31.51 -38.07 -9.52
CA ILE A 153 31.96 -36.72 -9.90
C ILE A 153 33.17 -36.88 -10.84
N LYS A 154 32.99 -36.60 -12.13
CA LYS A 154 34.11 -36.49 -13.07
C LYS A 154 34.54 -35.04 -13.16
N THR A 155 35.62 -34.70 -12.48
CA THR A 155 36.35 -33.46 -12.70
C THR A 155 37.14 -33.60 -14.01
N GLU A 156 36.92 -32.72 -14.98
CA GLU A 156 37.73 -32.66 -16.19
C GLU A 156 39.13 -32.16 -15.81
N SER A 157 40.08 -33.09 -15.68
CA SER A 157 41.50 -32.79 -15.67
C SER A 157 41.99 -32.67 -17.12
N ALA A 158 42.74 -31.59 -17.35
CA ALA A 158 43.66 -31.33 -18.47
C ALA A 158 43.06 -30.74 -19.76
N LEU A 159 43.40 -29.47 -20.03
CA LEU A 159 44.57 -29.08 -20.83
C LEU A 159 45.17 -27.77 -20.32
#